data_AF-A0A3Q7I199-F1
#
_entry.id   AF-A0A3Q7I199-F1
#
_cell.length_a   1.000
_cell.length_b   1.000
_cell.length_c   1.000
_cell.angle_alpha   90.00
_cell.angle_beta   90.00
_cell.angle_gamma   90.00
#
_symmetry.space_group_name_H-M   'P 1'
#
loop_
_entity.id
_entity.type
_entity.pdbx_description
1 polymer ?
#
loop_
_entity_poly.entity_id
_entity_poly.type
_entity_poly.pdbx_seq_one_letter_code
_entity_poly.pdbx_strand_id
1 'polypeptide(L)'
;MELCTQTVPADHEVEITRRVGSHHPTVWGDHFLAYANLSGASEEEEKQHEDLKEEVRKMLVMAPSNALEKLELINTIQCLGVAYHFEHEIESYMCTHYEEYWIDDLHAIALCFRLLRQQGYRVSCGKYRSYNIKRMKKLIYENAYKKFTDDQGN
;
A
#
# COMPACT_ATOMS: atom_id res chain seq x y z
N MET A 1 -23.48 41.70 74.55
CA MET A 1 -22.45 41.37 73.55
C MET A 1 -23.17 41.01 72.28
N GLU A 2 -23.10 41.91 71.31
CA GLU A 2 -23.89 41.88 70.07
C GLU A 2 -23.51 40.67 69.21
N LEU A 3 -24.53 39.96 68.72
CA LEU A 3 -24.43 38.97 67.66
C LEU A 3 -24.32 39.74 66.33
N CYS A 4 -23.20 39.62 65.62
CA CYS A 4 -23.10 40.10 64.25
C CYS A 4 -23.60 39.00 63.30
N THR A 5 -24.87 39.07 62.92
CA THR A 5 -25.45 38.30 61.82
C THR A 5 -25.05 38.91 60.49
N GLN A 6 -24.23 38.22 59.71
CA GLN A 6 -24.11 38.46 58.28
C GLN A 6 -25.06 37.51 57.56
N THR A 7 -26.22 38.04 57.17
CA THR A 7 -27.14 37.43 56.22
C THR A 7 -26.51 37.48 54.82
N VAL A 8 -26.05 36.32 54.34
CA VAL A 8 -25.72 36.12 52.92
C VAL A 8 -27.05 35.97 52.16
N PRO A 9 -27.30 36.74 51.09
CA PRO A 9 -28.52 36.59 50.31
C PRO A 9 -28.60 35.19 49.68
N ALA A 10 -29.76 34.56 49.82
CA ALA A 10 -30.15 33.43 49.00
C ALA A 10 -30.32 33.87 47.54
N ASP A 11 -30.12 32.93 46.60
CA ASP A 11 -30.16 33.10 45.13
C ASP A 11 -28.99 33.83 44.47
N HIS A 12 -27.89 33.11 44.30
CA HIS A 12 -27.26 33.11 42.98
C HIS A 12 -27.34 31.68 42.43
N GLU A 13 -28.45 31.37 41.76
CA GLU A 13 -28.45 30.32 40.75
C GLU A 13 -27.35 30.68 39.75
N VAL A 14 -26.25 29.91 39.77
CA VAL A 14 -25.22 30.00 38.74
C VAL A 14 -25.89 29.49 37.46
N GLU A 15 -26.35 30.41 36.62
CA GLU A 15 -26.97 30.09 35.35
C GLU A 15 -25.92 29.46 34.43
N ILE A 16 -25.92 28.13 34.33
CA ILE A 16 -25.02 27.38 33.45
C ILE A 16 -25.54 27.54 32.02
N THR A 17 -25.13 28.62 31.34
CA THR A 17 -25.45 28.82 29.92
C THR A 17 -24.55 27.94 29.04
N ARG A 18 -25.13 26.91 28.41
CA ARG A 18 -24.44 26.06 27.43
C ARG A 18 -24.38 26.74 26.07
N ARG A 19 -23.20 26.84 25.45
CA ARG A 19 -23.07 27.30 24.05
C ARG A 19 -23.82 26.38 23.09
N VAL A 20 -24.58 26.97 22.18
CA VAL A 20 -25.24 26.26 21.08
C VAL A 20 -24.18 25.86 20.05
N GLY A 21 -24.04 24.56 19.79
CA GLY A 21 -23.13 24.05 18.77
C GLY A 21 -23.86 23.85 17.44
N SER A 22 -23.55 24.67 16.43
CA SER A 22 -24.13 24.60 15.08
C SER A 22 -23.44 23.55 14.20
N HIS A 23 -23.25 22.34 14.71
CA HIS A 23 -22.61 21.27 13.95
C HIS A 23 -23.61 20.63 12.99
N HIS A 24 -23.16 20.30 11.79
CA HIS A 24 -23.97 19.57 10.83
C HIS A 24 -24.23 18.14 11.34
N PRO A 25 -25.44 17.59 11.18
CA PRO A 25 -25.72 16.22 11.56
C PRO A 25 -24.84 15.22 10.80
N THR A 26 -24.73 14.01 11.33
CA THR A 26 -24.02 12.91 10.68
C THR A 26 -24.69 12.60 9.34
N VAL A 27 -23.87 12.41 8.29
CA VAL A 27 -24.33 12.02 6.95
C VAL A 27 -24.96 10.61 6.97
N TRP A 28 -24.61 9.81 7.96
CA TRP A 28 -24.94 8.38 8.03
C TRP A 28 -26.16 8.08 8.90
N GLY A 29 -26.56 8.99 9.79
CA GLY A 29 -27.64 8.74 10.75
C GLY A 29 -27.49 7.36 11.42
N ASP A 30 -28.55 6.56 11.33
CA ASP A 30 -28.63 5.20 11.88
C ASP A 30 -28.32 4.10 10.85
N HIS A 31 -27.83 4.44 9.66
CA HIS A 31 -27.63 3.51 8.53
C HIS A 31 -26.82 2.26 8.92
N PHE A 32 -25.77 2.42 9.73
CA PHE A 32 -24.94 1.30 10.17
C PHE A 32 -25.55 0.46 11.30
N LEU A 33 -26.63 0.92 11.96
CA LEU A 33 -27.29 0.14 13.01
C LEU A 33 -28.03 -1.08 12.44
N ALA A 34 -28.44 -1.03 11.16
CA ALA A 34 -29.12 -2.13 10.48
C ALA A 34 -28.19 -3.33 10.13
N TYR A 35 -26.86 -3.13 10.16
CA TYR A 35 -25.89 -4.16 9.79
C TYR A 35 -25.87 -5.36 10.73
N ALA A 36 -26.34 -5.22 11.98
CA ALA A 36 -26.40 -6.31 12.94
C ALA A 36 -27.28 -7.49 12.48
N ASN A 37 -28.17 -7.26 11.51
CA ASN A 37 -29.07 -8.27 10.96
C ASN A 37 -28.70 -8.72 9.53
N LEU A 38 -27.54 -8.30 9.00
CA LEU A 38 -27.13 -8.69 7.66
C LEU A 38 -26.71 -10.17 7.67
N SER A 39 -27.36 -10.99 6.85
CA SER A 39 -26.93 -12.36 6.59
C SER A 39 -25.48 -12.35 6.09
N GLY A 40 -24.67 -13.27 6.59
CA GLY A 40 -23.33 -13.51 6.05
C GLY A 40 -23.37 -13.97 4.58
N ALA A 41 -22.19 -14.18 4.02
CA ALA A 41 -22.04 -14.77 2.69
C ALA A 41 -22.75 -16.13 2.62
N SER A 42 -23.34 -16.43 1.47
CA SER A 42 -23.91 -17.74 1.19
C SER A 42 -22.80 -18.79 1.01
N GLU A 43 -23.12 -20.06 1.22
CA GLU A 43 -22.17 -21.17 1.05
C GLU A 43 -21.56 -21.19 -0.36
N GLU A 44 -22.32 -20.78 -1.38
CA GLU A 44 -21.84 -20.69 -2.77
C GLU A 44 -20.83 -19.54 -2.94
N GLU A 45 -21.07 -18.39 -2.31
CA GLU A 45 -20.12 -17.26 -2.33
C GLU A 45 -18.83 -17.59 -1.58
N GLU A 46 -18.91 -18.28 -0.45
CA GLU A 46 -17.74 -18.73 0.30
C GLU A 46 -16.91 -19.73 -0.51
N LYS A 47 -17.57 -20.65 -1.22
CA LYS A 47 -16.91 -21.60 -2.10
C LYS A 47 -16.21 -20.90 -3.27
N GLN A 48 -16.90 -20.00 -3.95
CA GLN A 48 -16.31 -19.22 -5.04
C GLN A 48 -15.12 -18.39 -4.56
N HIS A 49 -15.20 -17.83 -3.35
CA HIS A 49 -14.08 -17.12 -2.72
C HIS A 49 -12.87 -18.03 -2.52
N GLU A 50 -13.03 -19.23 -1.95
CA GLU A 50 -11.91 -20.14 -1.75
C GLU A 50 -11.34 -20.69 -3.08
N ASP A 51 -12.19 -20.94 -4.09
CA ASP A 51 -11.76 -21.36 -5.42
C ASP A 51 -10.88 -20.29 -6.09
N LEU A 52 -11.32 -19.02 -6.09
CA LEU A 52 -10.56 -17.90 -6.64
C LEU A 52 -9.25 -17.65 -5.88
N LYS A 53 -9.29 -17.77 -4.55
CA LYS A 53 -8.11 -17.62 -3.70
C LYS A 53 -7.07 -18.69 -4.01
N GLU A 54 -7.48 -19.93 -4.23
CA GLU A 54 -6.58 -21.01 -4.65
C GLU A 54 -6.02 -20.77 -6.07
N GLU A 55 -6.82 -20.21 -6.99
CA GLU A 55 -6.34 -19.84 -8.32
C GLU A 55 -5.24 -18.78 -8.25
N VAL A 56 -5.44 -17.71 -7.48
CA VAL A 56 -4.44 -16.66 -7.27
C VAL A 56 -3.18 -17.22 -6.59
N ARG A 57 -3.34 -18.13 -5.62
CA ARG A 57 -2.21 -18.83 -4.99
C ARG A 57 -1.40 -19.62 -6.01
N LYS A 58 -2.07 -20.36 -6.90
CA LYS A 58 -1.40 -21.07 -8.00
C LYS A 58 -0.69 -20.10 -8.94
N MET A 59 -1.29 -18.95 -9.27
CA MET A 59 -0.59 -17.92 -10.04
C MET A 59 0.68 -17.45 -9.33
N LEU A 60 0.65 -17.24 -8.01
CA LEU A 60 1.85 -16.84 -7.25
C LEU A 60 2.92 -17.94 -7.19
N VAL A 61 2.55 -19.21 -7.07
CA VAL A 61 3.51 -20.32 -6.98
C VAL A 61 4.04 -20.73 -8.35
N MET A 62 3.15 -20.84 -9.33
CA MET A 62 3.40 -21.38 -10.68
C MET A 62 3.66 -20.30 -11.75
N ALA A 63 3.56 -19.01 -11.41
CA ALA A 63 3.82 -17.92 -12.36
C ALA A 63 5.13 -18.15 -13.13
N PRO A 64 5.18 -17.76 -14.41
CA PRO A 64 6.30 -18.00 -15.30
C PRO A 64 7.61 -17.48 -14.71
N SER A 65 8.73 -18.01 -15.22
CA SER A 65 10.10 -17.64 -14.86
C SER A 65 10.45 -16.16 -15.06
N ASN A 66 9.51 -15.33 -15.55
CA ASN A 66 9.70 -13.89 -15.69
C ASN A 66 9.47 -13.16 -14.36
N ALA A 67 10.56 -12.64 -13.80
CA ALA A 67 10.56 -11.84 -12.58
C ALA A 67 9.63 -10.62 -12.62
N LEU A 68 9.50 -9.95 -13.77
CA LEU A 68 8.68 -8.73 -13.87
C LEU A 68 7.18 -9.04 -13.72
N GLU A 69 6.67 -10.02 -14.46
CA GLU A 69 5.25 -10.42 -14.40
C GLU A 69 4.84 -10.83 -12.97
N LYS A 70 5.75 -11.51 -12.25
CA LYS A 70 5.52 -11.90 -10.86
C LYS A 70 5.49 -10.69 -9.91
N LEU A 71 6.36 -9.71 -10.12
CA LEU A 71 6.33 -8.45 -9.38
C LEU A 71 5.05 -7.64 -9.66
N GLU A 72 4.57 -7.64 -10.91
CA GLU A 72 3.30 -7.00 -11.30
C GLU A 72 2.09 -7.68 -10.68
N LEU A 73 2.08 -9.01 -10.64
CA LEU A 73 1.03 -9.79 -9.96
C LEU A 73 0.97 -9.44 -8.47
N ILE A 74 2.11 -9.44 -7.77
CA ILE A 74 2.19 -9.07 -6.35
C ILE A 74 1.71 -7.64 -6.15
N ASN A 75 2.13 -6.72 -7.01
CA ASN A 75 1.67 -5.33 -6.94
C ASN A 75 0.16 -5.22 -7.09
N THR A 76 -0.42 -5.97 -8.03
CA THR A 76 -1.87 -5.96 -8.29
C THR A 76 -2.63 -6.48 -7.08
N ILE A 77 -2.20 -7.60 -6.50
CA ILE A 77 -2.77 -8.19 -5.29
C ILE A 77 -2.73 -7.20 -4.10
N GLN A 78 -1.62 -6.48 -3.93
CA GLN A 78 -1.50 -5.44 -2.91
C GLN A 78 -2.44 -4.25 -3.16
N CYS A 79 -2.55 -3.79 -4.41
CA CYS A 79 -3.43 -2.68 -4.76
C CYS A 79 -4.92 -3.03 -4.62
N LEU A 80 -5.28 -4.31 -4.78
CA LEU A 80 -6.62 -4.82 -4.54
C LEU A 80 -6.95 -4.95 -3.04
N GLY A 81 -5.97 -4.83 -2.15
CA GLY A 81 -6.18 -4.93 -0.70
C GLY A 81 -6.39 -6.37 -0.20
N VAL A 82 -6.11 -7.38 -1.03
CA VAL A 82 -6.31 -8.80 -0.69
C VAL A 82 -5.00 -9.55 -0.41
N ALA A 83 -3.88 -8.84 -0.32
CA ALA A 83 -2.56 -9.42 -0.07
C ALA A 83 -2.44 -10.21 1.24
N TYR A 84 -3.28 -9.92 2.23
CA TYR A 84 -3.28 -10.61 3.53
C TYR A 84 -3.64 -12.11 3.39
N HIS A 85 -4.25 -12.53 2.29
CA HIS A 85 -4.49 -13.95 2.00
C HIS A 85 -3.27 -14.71 1.48
N PHE A 86 -2.20 -14.00 1.11
CA PHE A 86 -1.04 -14.53 0.38
C PHE A 86 0.30 -14.08 0.99
N GLU A 87 0.32 -13.71 2.27
CA GLU A 87 1.51 -13.14 2.92
C GLU A 87 2.73 -14.05 2.79
N HIS A 88 2.54 -15.35 2.99
CA HIS A 88 3.60 -16.35 2.92
C HIS A 88 4.18 -16.49 1.50
N GLU A 89 3.32 -16.56 0.47
CA GLU A 89 3.74 -16.67 -0.93
C GLU A 89 4.50 -15.42 -1.37
N ILE A 90 4.03 -14.23 -0.95
CA ILE A 90 4.67 -12.95 -1.25
C ILE A 90 6.03 -12.84 -0.53
N GLU A 91 6.09 -13.15 0.76
CA GLU A 91 7.33 -13.09 1.55
C GLU A 91 8.38 -14.07 1.01
N SER A 92 7.98 -15.30 0.72
CA SER A 92 8.85 -16.33 0.13
C SER A 92 9.48 -15.86 -1.18
N TYR A 93 8.68 -15.25 -2.06
CA TYR A 93 9.17 -14.68 -3.31
C TYR A 93 10.16 -13.52 -3.08
N MET A 94 9.85 -12.60 -2.16
CA MET A 94 10.71 -11.46 -1.86
C MET A 94 12.05 -11.90 -1.24
N CYS A 95 12.04 -12.88 -0.34
CA CYS A 95 13.25 -13.45 0.27
C CYS A 95 14.17 -14.11 -0.76
N THR A 96 13.61 -14.91 -1.65
CA THR A 96 14.38 -15.67 -2.65
C THR A 96 15.03 -14.76 -3.68
N HIS A 97 14.36 -13.69 -4.11
CA HIS A 97 14.83 -12.86 -5.21
C HIS A 97 15.52 -11.56 -4.76
N TYR A 98 15.61 -11.31 -3.45
CA TYR A 98 16.22 -10.10 -2.88
C TYR A 98 17.61 -9.74 -3.46
N GLU A 99 18.42 -10.75 -3.81
CA GLU A 99 19.79 -10.56 -4.31
C GLU A 99 19.93 -10.76 -5.83
N GLU A 100 18.93 -11.35 -6.48
CA GLU A 100 19.06 -11.92 -7.83
C GLU A 100 18.49 -11.02 -8.93
N TYR A 101 17.96 -9.85 -8.57
CA TYR A 101 17.43 -8.89 -9.53
C TYR A 101 18.53 -8.14 -10.29
N TRP A 102 19.30 -8.87 -11.11
CA TRP A 102 20.00 -8.38 -12.29
C TRP A 102 18.97 -8.12 -13.41
N ILE A 103 17.87 -7.44 -13.08
CA ILE A 103 16.84 -7.13 -14.06
C ILE A 103 17.33 -5.95 -14.87
N ASP A 104 17.43 -6.09 -16.19
CA ASP A 104 17.87 -5.03 -17.08
C ASP A 104 16.78 -3.99 -17.44
N ASP A 105 15.70 -3.96 -16.65
CA ASP A 105 14.55 -3.08 -16.82
C ASP A 105 14.37 -2.13 -15.62
N LEU A 106 14.29 -0.83 -15.92
CA LEU A 106 14.10 0.22 -14.93
C LEU A 106 12.74 0.07 -14.22
N HIS A 107 11.70 -0.33 -14.95
CA HIS A 107 10.37 -0.50 -14.36
C HIS A 107 10.38 -1.62 -13.32
N ALA A 108 10.87 -2.80 -13.71
CA ALA A 108 11.00 -3.94 -12.81
C ALA A 108 11.88 -3.64 -11.58
N ILE A 109 13.01 -2.94 -11.79
CA ILE A 109 13.89 -2.48 -10.72
C ILE A 109 13.15 -1.56 -9.74
N ALA A 110 12.44 -0.54 -10.24
CA ALA A 110 11.72 0.41 -9.39
C ALA A 110 10.58 -0.27 -8.63
N LEU A 111 9.88 -1.19 -9.29
CA LEU A 111 8.79 -1.98 -8.72
C LEU A 111 9.30 -2.87 -7.58
N CYS A 112 10.34 -3.64 -7.84
CA CYS A 112 11.02 -4.46 -6.83
C CYS A 112 11.47 -3.62 -5.63
N PHE A 113 12.17 -2.50 -5.86
CA PHE A 113 12.63 -1.61 -4.78
C PHE A 113 11.49 -1.15 -3.87
N ARG A 114 10.38 -0.73 -4.47
CA ARG A 114 9.20 -0.27 -3.74
C ARG A 114 8.60 -1.42 -2.94
N LEU A 115 8.37 -2.58 -3.55
CA LEU A 115 7.76 -3.74 -2.91
C LEU A 115 8.60 -4.22 -1.71
N LEU A 116 9.91 -4.32 -1.87
CA LEU A 116 10.82 -4.69 -0.78
C LEU A 116 10.77 -3.69 0.38
N ARG A 117 10.74 -2.38 0.11
CA ARG A 117 10.63 -1.37 1.18
C ARG A 117 9.27 -1.40 1.89
N GLN A 118 8.19 -1.67 1.16
CA GLN A 118 6.86 -1.82 1.76
C GLN A 118 6.81 -2.99 2.74
N GLN A 119 7.57 -4.06 2.46
CA GLN A 119 7.72 -5.22 3.35
C GLN A 119 8.79 -5.04 4.44
N GLY A 120 9.36 -3.83 4.59
CA GLY A 120 10.33 -3.53 5.64
C GLY A 120 11.77 -3.93 5.36
N TYR A 121 12.10 -4.46 4.17
CA TYR A 121 13.49 -4.76 3.82
C TYR A 121 14.33 -3.49 3.69
N ARG A 122 15.53 -3.52 4.27
CA ARG A 122 16.49 -2.41 4.20
C ARG A 122 17.25 -2.40 2.87
N VAL A 123 16.57 -1.92 1.83
CA VAL A 123 17.17 -1.81 0.49
C VAL A 123 17.95 -0.50 0.32
N SER A 124 19.24 -0.61 -0.01
CA SER A 124 20.11 0.54 -0.29
C SER A 124 19.79 1.20 -1.63
N CYS A 125 19.62 2.51 -1.64
CA CYS A 125 19.43 3.29 -2.88
C CYS A 125 20.66 3.29 -3.80
N GLY A 126 21.86 3.01 -3.25
CA GLY A 126 23.12 3.07 -3.98
C GLY A 126 23.22 2.04 -5.11
N LYS A 127 22.73 0.81 -4.89
CA LYS A 127 22.68 -0.25 -5.92
C LYS A 127 21.86 0.22 -7.13
N TYR A 128 20.68 0.78 -6.87
CA TYR A 128 19.72 1.26 -7.86
C TYR A 128 20.22 2.51 -8.62
N ARG A 129 20.82 3.47 -7.92
CA ARG A 129 21.39 4.68 -8.53
C ARG A 129 22.57 4.36 -9.45
N SER A 130 23.43 3.42 -9.04
CA SER A 130 24.60 3.01 -9.83
C SER A 130 24.19 2.34 -11.15
N TYR A 131 23.13 1.52 -11.15
CA TYR A 131 22.59 0.86 -12.33
C TYR A 131 22.09 1.88 -13.36
N ASN A 132 21.27 2.84 -12.91
CA ASN A 132 20.76 3.92 -13.77
C ASN A 132 21.88 4.71 -14.44
N ILE A 133 22.92 5.06 -13.70
CA ILE A 133 24.08 5.78 -14.24
C ILE A 133 24.86 4.92 -15.24
N LYS A 134 25.09 3.64 -14.94
CA LYS A 134 25.79 2.71 -15.85
C LYS A 134 25.02 2.52 -17.16
N ARG A 135 23.70 2.37 -17.11
CA ARG A 135 22.84 2.24 -18.30
C ARG A 135 22.81 3.51 -19.14
N MET A 136 22.63 4.68 -18.50
CA MET A 136 22.70 5.96 -19.20
C MET A 136 24.05 6.13 -19.90
N LYS A 137 25.16 5.82 -19.20
CA LYS A 137 26.50 5.83 -19.80
C LYS A 137 26.59 4.89 -21.00
N LYS A 138 26.15 3.62 -20.86
CA LYS A 138 26.18 2.62 -21.94
C LYS A 138 25.42 3.09 -23.18
N LEU A 139 24.20 3.61 -23.02
CA LEU A 139 23.40 4.15 -24.12
C LEU A 139 24.07 5.36 -24.79
N ILE A 140 24.69 6.26 -24.01
CA ILE A 140 25.43 7.39 -24.56
C ILE A 140 26.62 6.89 -25.39
N TYR A 141 27.40 5.94 -24.87
CA TYR A 141 28.54 5.36 -25.61
C TYR A 141 28.10 4.65 -26.89
N GLU A 142 27.04 3.82 -26.84
CA GLU A 142 26.54 3.09 -28.00
C GLU A 142 25.98 4.02 -29.09
N ASN A 143 25.22 5.06 -28.70
CA ASN A 143 24.69 6.04 -29.65
C ASN A 143 25.80 6.92 -30.23
N ALA A 144 26.79 7.31 -29.44
CA ALA A 144 27.94 8.05 -29.92
C ALA A 144 28.77 7.22 -30.92
N TYR A 145 28.95 5.93 -30.64
CA TYR A 145 29.67 5.02 -31.54
C TYR A 145 28.93 4.81 -32.87
N LYS A 146 27.61 4.58 -32.83
CA LYS A 146 26.79 4.44 -34.05
C LYS A 146 26.80 5.70 -34.91
N LYS A 147 26.65 6.88 -34.29
CA LYS A 147 26.74 8.15 -35.01
C LYS A 147 28.10 8.34 -35.70
N PHE A 148 29.17 7.95 -35.03
CA PHE A 148 30.53 8.02 -35.58
C PHE A 148 30.76 7.05 -36.76
N THR A 149 30.13 5.87 -36.73
CA THR A 149 30.24 4.89 -37.82
C THR A 149 29.35 5.22 -39.03
N ASP A 150 28.20 5.84 -38.80
CA ASP A 150 27.29 6.27 -39.87
C ASP A 150 27.84 7.48 -40.65
N ASP A 151 28.58 8.38 -39.97
CA ASP A 151 29.23 9.55 -40.57
C ASP A 151 30.50 9.20 -41.39
N GLN A 152 31.03 7.97 -41.27
CA GLN A 152 32.23 7.48 -41.99
C GLN A 152 31.91 6.59 -43.21
N GLY A 153 30.62 6.39 -43.52
CA GLY A 153 30.15 5.53 -44.60
C GLY A 153 29.22 6.26 -45.58
N ASN A 154 29.73 7.25 -46.32
CA ASN A 154 29.20 7.67 -47.63
C ASN A 154 30.32 8.27 -48.49
#